data_AF-A0A1V1RFF2-F1
#
_entry.id   AF-A0A1V1RFF2-F1
#
_cell.length_a   1.000
_cell.length_b   1.000
_cell.length_c   1.000
_cell.angle_alpha   90.00
_cell.angle_beta   90.00
_cell.angle_gamma   90.00
#
_symmetry.space_group_name_H-M   'P 1'
#
loop_
_entity.id
_entity.type
_entity.pdbx_description
1 polymer ?
#
loop_
_entity_poly.entity_id
_entity_poly.type
_entity_poly.pdbx_seq_one_letter_code
_entity_poly.pdbx_strand_id
1 'polypeptide(L)'
;MAHVFGEAKDFFRLRLIRLDAQGDLDLEWRDDILWRRPAIDVPEDVAVYRVEAVRLDDEEDVTVLADFDDYDEALAWLEQAQMDLDEMTAAEFEEVYVEPSHEGE
;
A
#
# COMPACT_ATOMS: atom_id res chain seq x y z
N MET A 1 18.97 -6.22 18.45
CA MET A 1 17.63 -6.57 17.96
C MET A 1 17.07 -7.64 18.87
N ALA A 2 15.93 -7.39 19.50
CA ALA A 2 15.22 -8.42 20.23
C ALA A 2 14.62 -9.36 19.19
N HIS A 3 15.03 -10.63 19.16
CA HIS A 3 14.40 -11.61 18.29
C HIS A 3 12.94 -11.73 18.70
N VAL A 4 12.03 -11.33 17.82
CA VAL A 4 10.60 -11.50 18.02
C VAL A 4 10.31 -12.99 17.85
N PHE A 5 10.07 -13.68 18.96
CA PHE A 5 9.73 -15.10 18.96
C PHE A 5 8.20 -15.23 19.01
N GLY A 6 7.59 -15.65 17.91
CA GLY A 6 6.15 -15.91 17.80
C GLY A 6 5.66 -15.96 16.34
N GLU A 7 4.40 -16.34 16.13
CA GLU A 7 3.76 -16.39 14.80
C GLU A 7 3.51 -14.96 14.30
N ALA A 8 3.67 -14.68 13.00
CA ALA A 8 3.56 -13.31 12.48
C ALA A 8 2.17 -12.68 12.73
N LYS A 9 1.10 -13.50 12.66
CA LYS A 9 -0.28 -13.10 12.96
C LYS A 9 -0.52 -12.56 14.38
N ASP A 10 0.37 -12.85 15.33
CA ASP A 10 0.30 -12.33 16.70
C ASP A 10 0.83 -10.89 16.79
N PHE A 11 1.56 -10.43 15.78
CA PHE A 11 2.21 -9.12 15.77
C PHE A 11 1.67 -8.19 14.69
N PHE A 12 1.15 -8.72 13.58
CA PHE A 12 0.72 -7.92 12.44
C PHE A 12 -0.72 -8.21 12.02
N ARG A 13 -1.35 -7.21 11.40
CA ARG A 13 -2.57 -7.34 10.61
C ARG A 13 -2.37 -6.73 9.24
N LEU A 14 -2.92 -7.38 8.22
CA LEU A 14 -2.88 -6.86 6.86
C LEU A 14 -4.18 -6.13 6.55
N ARG A 15 -4.07 -5.03 5.81
CA ARG A 15 -5.22 -4.31 5.27
C ARG A 15 -4.96 -3.84 3.86
N LEU A 16 -6.04 -3.73 3.09
CA LEU A 16 -6.06 -3.14 1.76
C LEU A 16 -6.76 -1.78 1.83
N ILE A 17 -6.08 -0.74 1.36
CA ILE A 17 -6.61 0.62 1.28
C ILE A 17 -6.69 1.02 -0.19
N ARG A 18 -7.80 1.65 -0.58
CA ARG A 18 -7.89 2.37 -1.85
C ARG A 18 -7.50 3.82 -1.63
N LEU A 19 -6.45 4.27 -2.30
CA LEU A 19 -6.06 5.67 -2.38
C LEU A 19 -6.73 6.26 -3.62
N ASP A 20 -7.72 7.14 -3.41
CA ASP A 20 -8.25 7.93 -4.51
C ASP A 20 -7.20 9.00 -4.88
N ALA A 21 -6.71 8.97 -6.13
CA ALA A 21 -5.79 9.96 -6.68
C ALA A 21 -6.45 11.32 -6.95
N GLN A 22 -7.48 11.69 -6.17
CA GLN A 22 -8.07 13.02 -6.19
C GLN A 22 -7.20 13.96 -5.36
N GLY A 23 -6.05 14.34 -5.92
CA GLY A 23 -5.45 15.61 -5.53
C GLY A 23 -6.42 16.70 -5.94
N ASP A 24 -6.96 17.45 -4.97
CA ASP A 24 -7.75 18.65 -5.17
C ASP A 24 -7.18 19.45 -6.35
N LEU A 25 -7.86 19.38 -7.50
CA LEU A 25 -7.63 20.28 -8.61
C LEU A 25 -8.12 21.65 -8.12
N ASP A 26 -7.21 22.44 -7.55
CA ASP A 26 -7.46 23.83 -7.18
C ASP A 26 -7.66 24.63 -8.47
N LEU A 27 -8.87 24.53 -9.01
CA LEU A 27 -9.29 25.22 -10.23
C LEU A 27 -9.57 26.68 -9.87
N GLU A 28 -8.52 27.50 -9.79
CA GLU A 28 -8.67 28.94 -9.83
C GLU A 28 -9.38 29.34 -11.14
N TRP A 29 -10.60 29.86 -11.04
CA TRP A 29 -11.36 30.36 -12.18
C TRP A 29 -10.64 31.56 -12.78
N ARG A 30 -10.02 31.36 -13.94
CA ARG A 30 -9.40 32.41 -14.74
C ARG A 30 -10.40 33.00 -15.73
N ASP A 31 -10.87 34.22 -15.45
CA ASP A 31 -11.80 34.97 -16.29
C ASP A 31 -11.22 35.44 -17.65
N ASP A 32 -9.93 35.20 -17.92
CA ASP A 32 -9.22 35.74 -19.09
C ASP A 32 -9.03 34.76 -20.27
N ILE A 33 -9.55 33.53 -20.18
CA ILE A 33 -9.35 32.51 -21.22
C ILE A 33 -10.55 32.45 -22.18
N LEU A 34 -10.36 32.94 -23.41
CA LEU A 34 -11.24 32.63 -24.55
C LEU A 34 -11.26 31.11 -24.77
N TRP A 35 -12.40 30.48 -24.50
CA TRP A 35 -12.63 29.04 -24.54
C TRP A 35 -11.95 28.33 -25.71
N ARG A 36 -10.92 27.54 -25.40
CA ARG A 36 -10.45 26.43 -26.26
C ARG A 36 -10.71 25.14 -25.50
N ARG A 37 -11.24 24.12 -26.19
CA ARG A 37 -11.37 22.77 -25.63
C ARG A 37 -9.96 22.30 -25.25
N PRO A 38 -9.61 22.14 -23.96
CA PRO A 38 -8.32 21.60 -23.59
C PRO A 38 -8.20 20.19 -24.18
N ALA A 39 -7.01 19.83 -24.67
CA ALA A 39 -6.65 18.43 -24.80
C ALA A 39 -6.53 17.92 -23.36
N ILE A 40 -7.63 17.42 -22.82
CA ILE A 40 -7.60 16.79 -21.51
C ILE A 40 -7.00 15.41 -21.78
N ASP A 41 -5.68 15.31 -21.75
CA ASP A 41 -5.05 14.12 -21.21
C ASP A 41 -5.46 14.14 -19.74
N VAL A 42 -6.62 13.54 -19.45
CA VAL A 42 -7.00 13.21 -18.08
C VAL A 42 -5.89 12.26 -17.65
N PRO A 43 -5.01 12.60 -16.68
CA PRO A 43 -4.21 11.56 -16.07
C PRO A 43 -5.23 10.53 -15.60
N GLU A 44 -5.18 9.33 -16.18
CA GLU A 44 -6.09 8.25 -15.81
C GLU A 44 -6.14 8.26 -14.29
N ASP A 45 -7.34 8.40 -13.71
CA ASP A 45 -7.53 8.30 -12.27
C ASP A 45 -7.10 6.88 -11.87
N VAL A 46 -5.79 6.68 -11.67
CA VAL A 46 -5.24 5.41 -11.26
C VAL A 46 -5.55 5.35 -9.78
N ALA A 47 -6.67 4.72 -9.44
CA ALA A 47 -6.93 4.34 -8.07
C ALA A 47 -5.81 3.39 -7.66
N VAL A 48 -4.98 3.83 -6.71
CA VAL A 48 -3.88 3.00 -6.20
C VAL A 48 -4.42 2.21 -5.02
N TYR A 49 -4.39 0.90 -5.13
CA TYR A 49 -4.70 -0.04 -4.07
C TYR A 49 -3.43 -0.40 -3.32
N ARG A 50 -3.37 -0.01 -2.05
CA ARG A 50 -2.21 -0.16 -1.18
C ARG A 50 -2.44 -1.27 -0.17
N VAL A 51 -1.52 -2.22 -0.11
CA VAL A 51 -1.50 -3.24 0.94
C VAL A 51 -0.52 -2.82 2.04
N GLU A 52 -0.98 -2.85 3.28
CA GLU A 52 -0.22 -2.42 4.45
C GLU A 52 -0.21 -3.50 5.52
N ALA A 53 0.92 -3.63 6.22
CA ALA A 53 1.02 -4.32 7.50
C ALA A 53 0.92 -3.30 8.64
N VAL A 54 0.01 -3.55 9.57
CA VAL A 54 -0.18 -2.76 10.78
C VAL A 54 0.30 -3.57 11.96
N ARG A 55 1.18 -3.01 12.81
CA ARG A 55 1.57 -3.67 14.05
C ARG A 55 0.43 -3.64 15.06
N LEU A 56 0.24 -4.76 15.76
CA LEU A 56 -0.81 -4.90 16.78
C LEU A 56 -0.47 -4.20 18.10
N ASP A 57 0.82 -4.01 18.40
CA ASP A 57 1.27 -3.28 19.59
C ASP A 57 1.14 -1.76 19.43
N ASP A 58 1.17 -1.27 18.18
CA ASP A 58 1.03 0.14 17.84
C ASP A 58 0.30 0.28 16.50
N GLU A 59 -0.99 0.65 16.56
CA GLU A 59 -1.85 0.77 15.37
C GLU A 59 -1.46 1.95 14.46
N GLU A 60 -0.56 2.84 14.91
CA GLU A 60 0.01 3.93 14.11
C GLU A 60 1.28 3.49 13.36
N ASP A 61 1.92 2.39 13.76
CA ASP A 61 3.06 1.76 13.10
C ASP A 61 2.56 0.90 11.92
N VAL A 62 2.56 1.55 10.75
CA VAL A 62 2.06 1.00 9.49
C VAL A 62 3.19 0.94 8.46
N THR A 63 3.44 -0.25 7.93
CA THR A 63 4.39 -0.48 6.84
C THR A 63 3.63 -0.74 5.54
N VAL A 64 3.96 0.02 4.50
CA VAL A 64 3.46 -0.23 3.15
C VAL A 64 4.21 -1.43 2.56
N LEU A 65 3.47 -2.47 2.16
CA LEU A 65 4.05 -3.68 1.58
C LEU A 65 4.10 -3.62 0.05
N ALA A 66 3.01 -3.15 -0.56
CA ALA A 66 2.88 -3.06 -2.02
C ALA A 66 1.77 -2.08 -2.44
N ASP A 67 1.90 -1.55 -3.66
CA ASP A 67 0.92 -0.69 -4.33
C ASP A 67 0.52 -1.35 -5.67
N PHE A 68 -0.76 -1.27 -6.03
CA PHE A 68 -1.35 -1.88 -7.22
C PHE A 68 -2.31 -0.91 -7.90
N ASP A 69 -2.44 -1.01 -9.22
CA ASP A 69 -3.40 -0.23 -10.00
C ASP A 69 -4.76 -0.94 -10.16
N ASP A 70 -4.82 -2.22 -9.81
CA ASP A 70 -5.98 -3.10 -9.95
C ASP A 70 -6.38 -3.72 -8.61
N TYR A 71 -7.69 -3.77 -8.35
CA TYR A 71 -8.24 -4.30 -7.11
C TYR A 71 -8.09 -5.83 -7.00
N ASP A 72 -8.37 -6.55 -8.09
CA ASP A 72 -8.34 -8.01 -8.08
C ASP A 72 -6.89 -8.50 -7.89
N GLU A 73 -5.92 -7.84 -8.51
CA GLU A 73 -4.50 -8.09 -8.28
C GLU A 73 -4.09 -7.82 -6.83
N ALA A 74 -4.48 -6.67 -6.27
CA ALA A 74 -4.17 -6.31 -4.89
C ALA A 74 -4.80 -7.29 -3.88
N LEU A 75 -6.03 -7.73 -4.13
CA LEU A 75 -6.74 -8.69 -3.29
C LEU A 75 -6.09 -10.07 -3.34
N ALA A 76 -5.75 -10.57 -4.54
CA ALA A 76 -5.08 -11.86 -4.68
C ALA A 76 -3.71 -11.86 -3.98
N TRP A 77 -2.97 -10.75 -4.08
CA TRP A 77 -1.71 -10.58 -3.38
C TRP A 77 -1.91 -10.55 -1.85
N LEU A 78 -2.92 -9.81 -1.36
CA LEU A 78 -3.27 -9.77 0.06
C LEU A 78 -3.60 -11.17 0.60
N GLU A 79 -4.37 -11.97 -0.13
CA GLU A 79 -4.72 -13.33 0.29
C GLU A 79 -3.48 -14.22 0.43
N GLN A 80 -2.53 -14.10 -0.50
CA GLN A 80 -1.23 -14.80 -0.39
C GLN A 80 -0.42 -14.32 0.82
N ALA A 81 -0.28 -13.00 0.99
CA ALA A 81 0.43 -12.45 2.14
C ALA A 81 -0.24 -12.83 3.47
N GLN A 82 -1.56 -13.00 3.48
CA GLN A 82 -2.31 -13.47 4.66
C GLN A 82 -2.01 -14.94 4.96
N MET A 83 -1.91 -15.80 3.96
CA MET A 83 -1.47 -17.19 4.15
C MET A 83 -0.06 -17.23 4.74
N ASP A 84 0.85 -16.43 4.19
CA ASP A 84 2.23 -16.34 4.68
C ASP A 84 2.26 -15.81 6.13
N LEU A 85 1.43 -14.82 6.47
CA LEU A 85 1.29 -14.30 7.84
C LEU A 85 0.84 -15.39 8.85
N ASP A 86 -0.02 -16.31 8.40
CA ASP A 86 -0.53 -17.39 9.24
C ASP A 86 0.47 -18.55 9.41
N GLU A 87 1.39 -18.72 8.46
CA GLU A 87 2.37 -19.81 8.43
C GLU A 87 3.76 -19.42 8.97
N MET A 88 4.18 -18.16 8.79
CA MET A 88 5.53 -17.68 9.09
C MET A 88 5.68 -17.16 10.52
N THR A 89 6.92 -17.17 11.02
CA THR A 89 7.26 -16.41 12.23
C THR A 89 7.34 -14.91 11.92
N ALA A 90 7.21 -14.08 12.96
CA ALA A 90 7.30 -12.62 12.81
C ALA A 90 8.59 -12.17 12.11
N ALA A 91 9.74 -12.79 12.46
CA ALA A 91 11.03 -12.45 11.86
C ALA A 91 11.10 -12.84 10.37
N GLU A 92 10.55 -14.00 9.98
CA GLU A 92 10.48 -14.41 8.57
C GLU A 92 9.57 -13.50 7.76
N PHE A 93 8.42 -13.11 8.32
CA PHE A 93 7.50 -12.18 7.67
C PHE A 93 8.15 -10.79 7.50
N GLU A 94 8.85 -10.30 8.52
CA GLU A 94 9.58 -9.03 8.45
C GLU A 94 10.66 -9.07 7.36
N GLU A 95 11.45 -10.15 7.27
CA GLU A 95 12.50 -10.31 6.26
C GLU A 95 11.94 -10.38 4.83
N VAL A 96 10.75 -10.94 4.63
CA VAL A 96 10.15 -11.05 3.28
C VAL A 96 9.44 -9.76 2.86
N TYR A 97 8.70 -9.12 3.77
CA TYR A 97 7.73 -8.08 3.43
C TYR A 97 8.09 -6.68 3.92
N VAL A 98 8.75 -6.54 5.07
CA VAL A 98 8.98 -5.24 5.73
C VAL A 98 10.39 -4.72 5.47
N GLU A 99 11.37 -5.61 5.58
CA GLU A 99 12.77 -5.36 5.35
C GLU A 99 13.31 -6.43 4.40
N PRO A 100 12.84 -6.47 3.13
CA PRO A 100 13.42 -7.37 2.14
C PRO A 100 14.91 -7.09 2.10
N SER A 101 15.67 -8.06 2.60
CA SER A 101 17.13 -7.99 2.76
C SER A 101 17.72 -7.25 1.57
N HIS A 102 18.23 -6.04 1.81
CA HIS A 102 18.95 -5.27 0.81
C HIS A 102 20.33 -5.95 0.63
N GLU A 103 20.35 -7.17 0.08
CA GLU A 103 21.54 -7.72 -0.56
C GLU A 103 21.72 -6.93 -1.85
N GLY A 104 22.31 -5.74 -1.72
CA GLY A 104 22.86 -5.02 -2.85
C GLY A 104 23.92 -5.88 -3.53
N GLU A 105 23.78 -6.06 -4.84
CA GLU A 105 24.73 -5.61 -5.88
C GLU A 105 24.20 -5.92 -7.28
#